data_AF-A0A7J2ZZN5-F1
#
_entry.id   AF-A0A7J2ZZN5-F1
#
_cell.length_a   1.000
_cell.length_b   1.000
_cell.length_c   1.000
_cell.angle_alpha   90.00
_cell.angle_beta   90.00
_cell.angle_gamma   90.00
#
_symmetry.space_group_name_H-M   'P 1'
#
loop_
_entity.id
_entity.type
_entity.pdbx_description
1 polymer ?
#
loop_
_entity_poly.entity_id
_entity_poly.type
_entity_poly.pdbx_seq_one_letter_code
_entity_poly.pdbx_strand_id
1 'polypeptide(L)'
;MDKPKVALYWCASCGGCEEAVVDLAEKILEVVNLVDIVFWPVAMDYKIEDVEQLPDGSITASLINGGIRLNEHEHVVKLLRKKSKLVVAYGACSAWGGVPGLANLYSREEILRYVYHEAPTVENPQKIQPQLKTKAEEGITLELPEFLPRLLPLDLVVDVDYYIPGCPPTPEVTWKAIETLLSGNLPAKGSVLGALDKSLCYDCPLNETKPEKVLIKDIKRPHEVIADPSKCLLTQGLACLGPVTRGGCGALCVKAAMPCTGCFGPLDEVIDYGGKAVSYFASIVDYTDEEEIEKVLGKILDPMGIFYRYSLPASRLRGKITVAEK
;
A
#
# COMPACT_ATOMS: atom_id res chain seq x y z
N MET A 1 15.12 20.69 -25.66
CA MET A 1 15.35 19.33 -25.11
C MET A 1 14.02 18.63 -25.10
N ASP A 2 13.97 17.37 -25.53
CA ASP A 2 12.74 16.59 -25.46
C ASP A 2 12.36 16.36 -23.99
N LYS A 3 11.07 16.49 -23.67
CA LYS A 3 10.58 16.28 -22.31
C LYS A 3 10.81 14.82 -21.90
N PRO A 4 11.19 14.53 -20.65
CA PRO A 4 11.27 13.16 -20.15
C PRO A 4 9.91 12.47 -20.27
N LYS A 5 9.90 11.29 -20.89
CA LYS A 5 8.71 10.44 -20.99
C LYS A 5 8.39 9.78 -19.67
N VAL A 6 7.13 9.84 -19.23
CA VAL A 6 6.67 9.26 -17.97
C VAL A 6 5.42 8.41 -18.22
N ALA A 7 5.30 7.31 -17.48
CA ALA A 7 4.10 6.48 -17.46
C ALA A 7 3.54 6.39 -16.03
N LEU A 8 2.22 6.32 -15.92
CA LEU A 8 1.46 6.08 -14.71
C LEU A 8 0.54 4.88 -14.96
N TYR A 9 0.55 3.90 -14.07
CA TYR A 9 -0.25 2.69 -14.26
C TYR A 9 -0.78 2.13 -12.94
N TRP A 10 -2.04 1.69 -12.98
CA TRP A 10 -2.72 1.03 -11.88
C TRP A 10 -2.76 -0.49 -12.03
N CYS A 11 -2.52 -1.22 -10.94
CA CYS A 11 -2.74 -2.67 -10.88
C CYS A 11 -3.99 -2.95 -10.04
N ALA A 12 -3.92 -3.88 -9.07
CA ALA A 12 -4.98 -4.05 -8.07
C ALA A 12 -4.97 -2.84 -7.12
N SER A 13 -5.63 -1.76 -7.57
CA SER A 13 -5.64 -0.43 -6.99
C SER A 13 -7.09 0.03 -6.72
N CYS A 14 -7.23 1.06 -5.90
CA CYS A 14 -8.50 1.73 -5.64
C CYS A 14 -8.63 3.07 -6.38
N GLY A 15 -7.65 3.45 -7.22
CA GLY A 15 -7.58 4.75 -7.88
C GLY A 15 -7.01 5.89 -7.01
N GLY A 16 -6.91 5.71 -5.69
CA GLY A 16 -6.46 6.79 -4.79
C GLY A 16 -5.06 7.35 -5.06
N CYS A 17 -4.13 6.57 -5.62
CA CYS A 17 -2.82 7.09 -5.99
C CYS A 17 -2.88 7.93 -7.27
N GLU A 18 -3.80 7.63 -8.19
CA GLU A 18 -4.06 8.45 -9.37
C GLU A 18 -4.68 9.79 -8.94
N GLU A 19 -5.67 9.74 -8.05
CA GLU A 19 -6.25 10.95 -7.44
C GLU A 19 -5.20 11.77 -6.71
N ALA A 20 -4.23 11.16 -6.03
CA ALA A 20 -3.13 11.91 -5.40
C ALA A 20 -2.23 12.67 -6.39
N VAL A 21 -2.22 12.28 -7.68
CA VAL A 21 -1.58 13.07 -8.75
C VAL A 21 -2.48 14.22 -9.19
N VAL A 22 -3.79 13.98 -9.28
CA VAL A 22 -4.79 15.01 -9.60
C VAL A 22 -4.88 16.08 -8.50
N ASP A 23 -4.77 15.67 -7.24
CA ASP A 23 -4.75 16.53 -6.04
C ASP A 23 -3.49 17.42 -5.93
N LEU A 24 -2.55 17.32 -6.88
CA LEU A 24 -1.54 18.38 -7.07
C LEU A 24 -2.17 19.72 -7.48
N ALA A 25 -3.46 19.74 -7.81
CA ALA A 25 -4.24 20.92 -8.16
C ALA A 25 -3.53 21.72 -9.26
N GLU A 26 -3.25 23.00 -9.07
CA GLU A 26 -2.62 23.84 -10.10
C GLU A 26 -1.23 23.32 -10.52
N LYS A 27 -0.51 22.64 -9.61
CA LYS A 27 0.83 22.09 -9.90
C LYS A 27 0.80 20.96 -10.92
N ILE A 28 -0.35 20.32 -11.17
CA ILE A 28 -0.43 19.32 -12.25
C ILE A 28 -0.12 19.95 -13.61
N LEU A 29 -0.43 21.25 -13.80
CA LEU A 29 -0.10 22.00 -15.00
C LEU A 29 1.42 22.15 -15.18
N GLU A 30 2.16 22.25 -14.07
CA GLU A 30 3.62 22.23 -14.10
C GLU A 30 4.13 20.85 -14.51
N VAL A 31 3.56 19.78 -13.95
CA VAL A 31 3.95 18.39 -14.31
C VAL A 31 3.81 18.16 -15.81
N VAL A 32 2.64 18.44 -16.41
CA VAL A 32 2.42 18.24 -17.85
C VAL A 32 3.28 19.17 -18.73
N ASN A 33 3.72 20.31 -18.19
CA ASN A 33 4.68 21.17 -18.88
C ASN A 33 6.10 20.62 -18.83
N LEU A 34 6.46 19.87 -17.80
CA LEU A 34 7.80 19.32 -17.59
C LEU A 34 8.01 17.93 -18.17
N VAL A 35 6.96 17.11 -18.30
CA VAL A 35 7.06 15.71 -18.78
C VAL A 35 6.19 15.45 -20.01
N ASP A 36 6.51 14.39 -20.72
CA ASP A 36 5.65 13.80 -21.76
C ASP A 36 4.99 12.55 -21.19
N ILE A 37 3.67 12.60 -20.95
CA ILE A 37 2.94 11.44 -20.41
C ILE A 37 2.59 10.52 -21.56
N VAL A 38 3.22 9.34 -21.59
CA VAL A 38 3.08 8.39 -22.70
C VAL A 38 2.16 7.22 -22.39
N PHE A 39 1.75 7.09 -21.12
CA PHE A 39 0.79 6.08 -20.68
C PHE A 39 0.18 6.49 -19.35
N TRP A 40 -1.13 6.72 -19.33
CA TRP A 40 -1.89 6.99 -18.11
C TRP A 40 -3.38 6.66 -18.33
N PRO A 41 -3.78 5.38 -18.21
CA PRO A 41 -5.09 4.91 -18.70
C PRO A 41 -6.32 5.59 -18.06
N VAL A 42 -6.19 6.11 -16.84
CA VAL A 42 -7.30 6.79 -16.16
C VAL A 42 -7.56 8.20 -16.72
N ALA A 43 -6.53 8.86 -17.26
CA ALA A 43 -6.60 10.26 -17.70
C ALA A 43 -6.47 10.43 -19.23
N MET A 44 -5.96 9.42 -19.93
CA MET A 44 -5.60 9.51 -21.35
C MET A 44 -5.95 8.22 -22.10
N ASP A 45 -6.17 8.33 -23.40
CA ASP A 45 -6.68 7.23 -24.24
C ASP A 45 -5.62 6.19 -24.67
N TYR A 46 -4.37 6.31 -24.21
CA TYR A 46 -3.31 5.36 -24.54
C TYR A 46 -3.67 3.93 -24.16
N LYS A 47 -3.31 2.99 -25.04
CA LYS A 47 -3.53 1.55 -24.87
C LYS A 47 -2.21 0.83 -24.60
N ILE A 48 -2.31 -0.43 -24.21
CA ILE A 48 -1.13 -1.26 -23.92
C ILE A 48 -0.26 -1.40 -25.18
N GLU A 49 -0.90 -1.52 -26.35
CA GLU A 49 -0.24 -1.64 -27.66
C GLU A 49 0.61 -0.41 -28.01
N ASP A 50 0.21 0.78 -27.54
CA ASP A 50 1.01 2.00 -27.73
C ASP A 50 2.32 1.91 -26.94
N VAL A 51 2.28 1.33 -25.73
CA VAL A 51 3.46 1.10 -24.89
C VAL A 51 4.37 0.03 -25.49
N GLU A 52 3.80 -1.03 -26.07
CA GLU A 52 4.56 -2.09 -26.74
C GLU A 52 5.43 -1.56 -27.89
N GLN A 53 4.90 -0.59 -28.65
CA GLN A 53 5.55 0.04 -29.79
C GLN A 53 6.67 1.02 -29.39
N LEU A 54 6.70 1.49 -28.14
CA LEU A 54 7.79 2.35 -27.65
C LEU A 54 9.13 1.59 -27.66
N PRO A 55 10.27 2.24 -27.97
CA PRO A 55 11.56 1.61 -27.80
C PRO A 55 11.84 1.22 -26.34
N ASP A 56 12.60 0.14 -26.12
CA ASP A 56 12.99 -0.27 -24.78
C ASP A 56 13.85 0.81 -24.10
N GLY A 57 13.66 1.01 -22.79
CA GLY A 57 14.34 2.08 -22.04
C GLY A 57 14.02 3.51 -22.49
N SER A 58 12.98 3.73 -23.31
CA SER A 58 12.60 5.07 -23.77
C SER A 58 11.77 5.88 -22.76
N ILE A 59 11.10 5.20 -21.81
CA ILE A 59 10.37 5.85 -20.72
C ILE A 59 11.38 6.20 -19.62
N THR A 60 11.39 7.45 -19.17
CA THR A 60 12.30 7.91 -18.11
C THR A 60 11.93 7.29 -16.77
N ALA A 61 10.66 7.36 -16.39
CA ALA A 61 10.15 6.73 -15.17
C ALA A 61 8.72 6.23 -15.35
N SER A 62 8.42 5.05 -14.81
CA SER A 62 7.06 4.56 -14.61
C SER A 62 6.69 4.58 -13.14
N LEU A 63 5.62 5.31 -12.80
CA LEU A 63 5.02 5.32 -11.46
C LEU A 63 3.88 4.29 -11.45
N ILE A 64 4.11 3.16 -10.77
CA ILE A 64 3.18 2.02 -10.77
C ILE A 64 2.53 1.91 -9.40
N ASN A 65 1.20 1.98 -9.37
CA ASN A 65 0.40 1.82 -8.16
C ASN A 65 -0.41 0.52 -8.18
N GLY A 66 -0.92 0.12 -7.01
CA GLY A 66 -1.67 -1.13 -6.87
C GLY A 66 -0.77 -2.37 -6.74
N GLY A 67 -1.33 -3.44 -6.17
CA GLY A 67 -0.64 -4.73 -6.05
C GLY A 67 -0.83 -5.63 -7.28
N ILE A 68 -0.02 -6.66 -7.44
CA ILE A 68 -0.14 -7.62 -8.53
C ILE A 68 -1.08 -8.75 -8.09
N ARG A 69 -2.32 -8.74 -8.61
CA ARG A 69 -3.35 -9.76 -8.35
C ARG A 69 -3.83 -10.51 -9.60
N LEU A 70 -3.51 -10.02 -10.79
CA LEU A 70 -3.96 -10.56 -12.06
C LEU A 70 -2.74 -10.84 -12.95
N ASN A 71 -2.84 -11.83 -13.83
CA ASN A 71 -1.80 -12.10 -14.82
C ASN A 71 -1.61 -10.92 -15.80
N GLU A 72 -2.66 -10.16 -16.10
CA GLU A 72 -2.59 -8.91 -16.86
C GLU A 72 -1.72 -7.87 -16.13
N HIS A 73 -1.90 -7.70 -14.82
CA HIS A 73 -1.03 -6.81 -14.04
C HIS A 73 0.43 -7.23 -14.17
N GLU A 74 0.73 -8.52 -14.03
CA GLU A 74 2.09 -9.05 -14.18
C GLU A 74 2.66 -8.78 -15.58
N HIS A 75 1.88 -8.98 -16.63
CA HIS A 75 2.27 -8.69 -18.01
C HIS A 75 2.61 -7.20 -18.19
N VAL A 76 1.73 -6.30 -17.77
CA VAL A 76 1.90 -4.85 -18.00
C VAL A 76 3.07 -4.30 -17.17
N VAL A 77 3.26 -4.73 -15.92
CA VAL A 77 4.41 -4.24 -15.14
C VAL A 77 5.76 -4.73 -15.69
N LYS A 78 5.82 -5.94 -16.25
CA LYS A 78 7.02 -6.44 -16.96
C LYS A 78 7.28 -5.65 -18.24
N LEU A 79 6.23 -5.31 -18.99
CA LEU A 79 6.33 -4.42 -20.14
C LEU A 79 6.86 -3.04 -19.73
N LEU A 80 6.24 -2.40 -18.75
CA LEU A 80 6.67 -1.08 -18.26
C LEU A 80 8.09 -1.10 -17.73
N ARG A 81 8.49 -2.16 -16.99
CA ARG A 81 9.88 -2.33 -16.54
C ARG A 81 10.86 -2.39 -17.72
N LYS A 82 10.52 -3.13 -18.78
CA LYS A 82 11.33 -3.21 -20.01
C LYS A 82 11.41 -1.86 -20.75
N LYS A 83 10.31 -1.12 -20.81
CA LYS A 83 10.25 0.18 -21.49
C LYS A 83 10.85 1.33 -20.67
N SER A 84 11.02 1.17 -19.36
CA SER A 84 11.43 2.25 -18.46
C SER A 84 12.87 2.15 -17.98
N LYS A 85 13.52 3.31 -17.83
CA LYS A 85 14.80 3.45 -17.13
C LYS A 85 14.60 3.34 -15.62
N LEU A 86 13.55 3.97 -15.09
CA LEU A 86 13.18 3.89 -13.67
C LEU A 86 11.77 3.30 -13.48
N VAL A 87 11.60 2.45 -12.47
CA VAL A 87 10.29 2.02 -11.98
C VAL A 87 10.14 2.44 -10.52
N VAL A 88 9.03 3.09 -10.22
CA VAL A 88 8.72 3.60 -8.89
C VAL A 88 7.45 2.92 -8.39
N ALA A 89 7.55 2.25 -7.24
CA ALA A 89 6.38 1.74 -6.52
C ALA A 89 5.65 2.91 -5.86
N TYR A 90 4.56 3.36 -6.50
CA TYR A 90 3.78 4.52 -6.08
C TYR A 90 2.58 4.10 -5.23
N GLY A 91 2.70 4.27 -3.91
CA GLY A 91 1.68 3.95 -2.92
C GLY A 91 1.87 2.61 -2.21
N ALA A 92 1.16 2.45 -1.08
CA ALA A 92 1.30 1.30 -0.18
C ALA A 92 0.97 -0.05 -0.84
N CYS A 93 0.06 -0.06 -1.82
CA CYS A 93 -0.34 -1.28 -2.52
C CYS A 93 0.80 -1.85 -3.37
N SER A 94 1.49 -1.02 -4.14
CA SER A 94 2.62 -1.48 -4.96
C SER A 94 3.88 -1.69 -4.12
N ALA A 95 4.10 -0.84 -3.11
CA ALA A 95 5.28 -0.92 -2.26
C ALA A 95 5.26 -2.12 -1.29
N TRP A 96 4.12 -2.37 -0.63
CA TRP A 96 4.05 -3.36 0.48
C TRP A 96 2.87 -4.34 0.37
N GLY A 97 1.98 -4.14 -0.61
CA GLY A 97 0.79 -4.96 -0.87
C GLY A 97 -0.53 -4.31 -0.50
N GLY A 98 -0.53 -3.35 0.43
CA GLY A 98 -1.70 -2.54 0.79
C GLY A 98 -2.86 -3.33 1.38
N VAL A 99 -4.02 -2.66 1.49
CA VAL A 99 -5.26 -3.26 2.03
C VAL A 99 -5.72 -4.49 1.23
N PRO A 100 -5.69 -4.49 -0.13
CA PRO A 100 -6.04 -5.68 -0.90
C PRO A 100 -5.16 -6.89 -0.57
N GLY A 101 -3.95 -6.66 -0.03
CA GLY A 101 -3.04 -7.70 0.43
C GLY A 101 -3.58 -8.59 1.56
N LEU A 102 -4.55 -8.11 2.35
CA LEU A 102 -5.22 -8.92 3.38
C LEU A 102 -5.96 -10.13 2.78
N ALA A 103 -6.29 -10.09 1.49
CA ALA A 103 -6.83 -11.24 0.77
C ALA A 103 -5.90 -12.47 0.82
N ASN A 104 -4.60 -12.30 1.11
CA ASN A 104 -3.68 -13.43 1.28
C ASN A 104 -3.92 -14.25 2.56
N LEU A 105 -4.90 -13.87 3.40
CA LEU A 105 -5.40 -14.69 4.50
C LEU A 105 -6.36 -15.80 4.04
N TYR A 106 -6.84 -15.73 2.80
CA TYR A 106 -7.79 -16.65 2.20
C TYR A 106 -7.24 -17.21 0.90
N SER A 107 -7.68 -18.41 0.52
CA SER A 107 -7.40 -18.94 -0.81
C SER A 107 -8.20 -18.19 -1.88
N ARG A 108 -7.74 -18.30 -3.13
CA ARG A 108 -8.50 -17.80 -4.28
C ARG A 108 -9.92 -18.38 -4.30
N GLU A 109 -10.04 -19.69 -4.05
CA GLU A 109 -11.30 -20.41 -4.09
C GLU A 109 -12.25 -19.95 -2.99
N GLU A 110 -11.74 -19.67 -1.78
CA GLU A 110 -12.54 -19.09 -0.68
C GLU A 110 -13.08 -17.70 -1.08
N ILE A 111 -12.23 -16.84 -1.66
CA ILE A 111 -12.63 -15.49 -2.10
C ILE A 111 -13.70 -15.56 -3.19
N LEU A 112 -13.48 -16.34 -4.25
CA LEU A 112 -14.42 -16.45 -5.36
C LEU A 112 -15.73 -17.11 -4.93
N ARG A 113 -15.66 -18.11 -4.03
CA ARG A 113 -16.85 -18.74 -3.46
C ARG A 113 -17.71 -17.75 -2.69
N TYR A 114 -17.09 -16.91 -1.84
CA TYR A 114 -17.82 -15.88 -1.12
C TYR A 114 -18.48 -14.89 -2.07
N VAL A 115 -17.70 -14.31 -3.00
CA VAL A 115 -18.17 -13.23 -3.89
C VAL A 115 -19.26 -13.69 -4.87
N TYR A 116 -19.21 -14.92 -5.38
CA TYR A 116 -20.14 -15.39 -6.40
C TYR A 116 -21.22 -16.37 -5.92
N HIS A 117 -21.19 -16.80 -4.65
CA HIS A 117 -22.18 -17.75 -4.13
C HIS A 117 -22.69 -17.47 -2.71
N GLU A 118 -21.82 -17.10 -1.76
CA GLU A 118 -22.20 -17.07 -0.33
C GLU A 118 -22.58 -15.68 0.17
N ALA A 119 -22.18 -14.62 -0.55
CA ALA A 119 -22.54 -13.26 -0.16
C ALA A 119 -24.07 -13.08 -0.12
N PRO A 120 -24.65 -12.46 0.93
CA PRO A 120 -26.11 -12.48 1.17
C PRO A 120 -26.98 -11.93 0.04
N THR A 121 -26.42 -11.07 -0.80
CA THR A 121 -27.12 -10.42 -1.93
C THR A 121 -26.97 -11.17 -3.25
N VAL A 122 -26.26 -12.30 -3.28
CA VAL A 122 -25.99 -13.03 -4.51
C VAL A 122 -27.09 -14.05 -4.79
N GLU A 123 -27.86 -13.78 -5.84
CA GLU A 123 -28.81 -14.72 -6.42
C GLU A 123 -28.18 -15.44 -7.61
N ASN A 124 -27.65 -16.65 -7.36
CA ASN A 124 -26.96 -17.45 -8.38
C ASN A 124 -27.39 -18.94 -8.33
N PRO A 125 -28.66 -19.25 -8.64
CA PRO A 125 -29.19 -20.61 -8.49
C PRO A 125 -28.50 -21.62 -9.43
N GLN A 126 -27.97 -21.17 -10.56
CA GLN A 126 -27.22 -22.00 -11.52
C GLN A 126 -25.75 -22.19 -11.13
N LYS A 127 -25.28 -21.55 -10.05
CA LYS A 127 -23.90 -21.63 -9.54
C LYS A 127 -22.84 -21.31 -10.61
N ILE A 128 -23.12 -20.32 -11.45
CA ILE A 128 -22.21 -19.90 -12.52
C ILE A 128 -21.14 -18.98 -11.93
N GLN A 129 -19.89 -19.16 -12.36
CA GLN A 129 -18.79 -18.24 -12.04
C GLN A 129 -18.16 -17.70 -13.33
N PRO A 130 -17.57 -16.48 -13.31
CA PRO A 130 -16.78 -15.98 -14.42
C PRO A 130 -15.69 -16.98 -14.82
N GLN A 131 -15.58 -17.24 -16.13
CA GLN A 131 -14.58 -18.14 -16.71
C GLN A 131 -13.51 -17.31 -17.43
N LEU A 132 -12.28 -17.84 -17.50
CA LEU A 132 -11.19 -17.17 -18.23
C LEU A 132 -11.51 -16.96 -19.71
N LYS A 133 -12.32 -17.85 -20.31
CA LYS A 133 -12.80 -17.73 -21.68
C LYS A 133 -14.28 -18.08 -21.74
N THR A 134 -15.05 -17.23 -22.40
CA THR A 134 -16.48 -17.45 -22.64
C THR A 134 -16.79 -17.12 -24.09
N LYS A 135 -17.46 -18.03 -24.80
CA LYS A 135 -18.00 -17.72 -26.13
C LYS A 135 -19.25 -16.87 -25.96
N ALA A 136 -19.20 -15.65 -26.47
CA ALA A 136 -20.34 -14.75 -26.58
C ALA A 136 -21.06 -14.95 -27.92
N GLU A 137 -22.07 -14.12 -28.17
CA GLU A 137 -22.77 -14.06 -29.44
C GLU A 137 -21.83 -13.67 -30.59
N GLU A 138 -22.25 -13.94 -31.82
CA GLU A 138 -21.55 -13.53 -33.05
C GLU A 138 -20.11 -14.08 -33.21
N GLY A 139 -19.77 -15.16 -32.48
CA GLY A 139 -18.45 -15.81 -32.60
C GLY A 139 -17.34 -15.11 -31.82
N ILE A 140 -17.67 -14.11 -30.99
CA ILE A 140 -16.71 -13.39 -30.15
C ILE A 140 -16.32 -14.27 -28.95
N THR A 141 -15.03 -14.39 -28.67
CA THR A 141 -14.54 -15.01 -27.43
C THR A 141 -14.12 -13.90 -26.47
N LEU A 142 -14.80 -13.83 -25.33
CA LEU A 142 -14.44 -12.93 -24.23
C LEU A 142 -13.37 -13.59 -23.39
N GLU A 143 -12.38 -12.82 -22.96
CA GLU A 143 -11.29 -13.27 -22.09
C GLU A 143 -11.30 -12.46 -20.79
N LEU A 144 -11.04 -13.14 -19.67
CA LEU A 144 -10.81 -12.52 -18.37
C LEU A 144 -9.40 -12.83 -17.90
N PRO A 145 -8.74 -11.88 -17.22
CA PRO A 145 -7.43 -12.13 -16.62
C PRO A 145 -7.53 -13.19 -15.52
N GLU A 146 -6.48 -13.99 -15.38
CA GLU A 146 -6.38 -14.96 -14.31
C GLU A 146 -6.20 -14.26 -12.96
N PHE A 147 -7.05 -14.62 -12.00
CA PHE A 147 -6.90 -14.22 -10.62
C PHE A 147 -5.81 -15.05 -9.93
N LEU A 148 -4.71 -14.39 -9.56
CA LEU A 148 -3.56 -15.04 -8.98
C LEU A 148 -3.87 -15.59 -7.57
N PRO A 149 -3.19 -16.66 -7.12
CA PRO A 149 -3.40 -17.24 -5.78
C PRO A 149 -3.15 -16.26 -4.64
N ARG A 150 -2.20 -15.33 -4.83
CA ARG A 150 -1.84 -14.29 -3.85
C ARG A 150 -1.66 -12.95 -4.54
N LEU A 151 -1.91 -11.89 -3.80
CA LEU A 151 -1.46 -10.55 -4.15
C LEU A 151 0.03 -10.44 -3.85
N LEU A 152 0.78 -9.83 -4.76
CA LEU A 152 2.21 -9.56 -4.62
C LEU A 152 2.46 -8.04 -4.65
N PRO A 153 3.37 -7.50 -3.83
CA PRO A 153 3.93 -6.17 -4.07
C PRO A 153 4.77 -6.18 -5.36
N LEU A 154 5.04 -4.98 -5.90
CA LEU A 154 5.64 -4.80 -7.22
C LEU A 154 7.05 -5.37 -7.32
N ASP A 155 7.84 -5.24 -6.25
CA ASP A 155 9.25 -5.66 -6.16
C ASP A 155 9.44 -7.19 -6.07
N LEU A 156 8.38 -7.96 -5.87
CA LEU A 156 8.41 -9.42 -6.05
C LEU A 156 8.20 -9.86 -7.50
N VAL A 157 7.87 -8.93 -8.41
CA VAL A 157 7.55 -9.24 -9.82
C VAL A 157 8.52 -8.58 -10.79
N VAL A 158 8.95 -7.34 -10.51
CA VAL A 158 9.92 -6.60 -11.33
C VAL A 158 10.91 -5.86 -10.44
N ASP A 159 12.06 -5.51 -11.00
CA ASP A 159 13.07 -4.69 -10.33
C ASP A 159 12.56 -3.24 -10.16
N VAL A 160 12.43 -2.80 -8.90
CA VAL A 160 11.92 -1.48 -8.51
C VAL A 160 13.09 -0.59 -8.09
N ASP A 161 13.11 0.65 -8.57
CA ASP A 161 14.19 1.59 -8.27
C ASP A 161 13.91 2.45 -7.04
N TYR A 162 12.67 2.89 -6.86
CA TYR A 162 12.29 3.76 -5.74
C TYR A 162 10.87 3.48 -5.27
N TYR A 163 10.55 3.98 -4.08
CA TYR A 163 9.23 3.83 -3.47
C TYR A 163 8.69 5.20 -3.08
N ILE A 164 7.37 5.40 -3.22
CA ILE A 164 6.67 6.57 -2.70
C ILE A 164 5.56 6.04 -1.78
N PRO A 165 5.60 6.33 -0.46
CA PRO A 165 4.75 5.67 0.51
C PRO A 165 3.40 6.37 0.69
N GLY A 166 2.41 5.63 1.18
CA GLY A 166 1.10 6.17 1.58
C GLY A 166 -0.08 5.46 0.93
N CYS A 167 -1.26 5.56 1.55
CA CYS A 167 -2.50 4.95 1.07
C CYS A 167 -3.65 5.98 1.04
N PRO A 168 -3.62 6.98 0.14
CA PRO A 168 -2.56 7.24 -0.85
C PRO A 168 -1.41 8.09 -0.28
N PRO A 169 -0.30 8.27 -1.04
CA PRO A 169 0.69 9.32 -0.76
C PRO A 169 0.02 10.70 -0.70
N THR A 170 0.49 11.60 0.17
CA THR A 170 -0.08 12.97 0.23
C THR A 170 0.39 13.82 -0.94
N PRO A 171 -0.33 14.88 -1.33
CA PRO A 171 0.10 15.76 -2.41
C PRO A 171 1.51 16.33 -2.21
N GLU A 172 1.90 16.68 -0.98
CA GLU A 172 3.28 17.17 -0.72
C GLU A 172 4.33 16.07 -0.90
N VAL A 173 4.04 14.83 -0.51
CA VAL A 173 4.95 13.68 -0.69
C VAL A 173 5.10 13.36 -2.17
N THR A 174 3.98 13.30 -2.90
CA THR A 174 3.95 13.10 -4.35
C THR A 174 4.75 14.18 -5.08
N TRP A 175 4.52 15.46 -4.75
CA TRP A 175 5.25 16.58 -5.36
C TRP A 175 6.76 16.49 -5.12
N LYS A 176 7.19 16.29 -3.87
CA LYS A 176 8.62 16.15 -3.53
C LYS A 176 9.28 14.97 -4.25
N ALA A 177 8.56 13.86 -4.40
CA ALA A 177 9.07 12.71 -5.14
C ALA A 177 9.23 13.04 -6.63
N ILE A 178 8.26 13.73 -7.24
CA ILE A 178 8.34 14.20 -8.63
C ILE A 178 9.52 15.17 -8.80
N GLU A 179 9.69 16.15 -7.91
CA GLU A 179 10.83 17.09 -7.93
C GLU A 179 12.17 16.34 -7.86
N THR A 180 12.27 15.35 -6.98
CA THR A 180 13.48 14.52 -6.85
C THR A 180 13.78 13.78 -8.16
N LEU A 181 12.76 13.15 -8.76
CA LEU A 181 12.88 12.43 -10.03
C LEU A 181 13.29 13.36 -11.18
N LEU A 182 12.68 14.54 -11.28
CA LEU A 182 12.97 15.53 -12.33
C LEU A 182 14.35 16.17 -12.17
N SER A 183 14.84 16.33 -10.94
CA SER A 183 16.16 16.91 -10.69
C SER A 183 17.32 16.03 -11.16
N GLY A 184 17.10 14.72 -11.30
CA GLY A 184 18.15 13.73 -11.58
C GLY A 184 19.10 13.46 -10.40
N ASN A 185 19.00 14.22 -9.30
CA ASN A 185 19.76 14.00 -8.07
C ASN A 185 19.09 12.90 -7.24
N LEU A 186 19.19 11.68 -7.73
CA LEU A 186 18.51 10.53 -7.14
C LEU A 186 19.30 9.96 -5.95
N PRO A 187 18.62 9.58 -4.85
CA PRO A 187 19.26 8.86 -3.76
C PRO A 187 19.63 7.43 -4.18
N ALA A 188 20.20 6.65 -3.26
CA ALA A 188 20.49 5.25 -3.53
C ALA A 188 19.23 4.48 -3.95
N LYS A 189 19.38 3.56 -4.91
CA LYS A 189 18.31 2.66 -5.33
C LYS A 189 17.70 1.93 -4.12
N GLY A 190 16.37 1.80 -4.11
CA GLY A 190 15.59 1.24 -3.02
C GLY A 190 15.13 2.29 -2.00
N SER A 191 15.57 3.55 -2.12
CA SER A 191 15.16 4.62 -1.22
C SER A 191 13.68 4.97 -1.37
N VAL A 192 13.11 5.47 -0.28
CA VAL A 192 11.76 6.06 -0.24
C VAL A 192 11.85 7.56 -0.56
N LEU A 193 11.08 8.03 -1.54
CA LEU A 193 11.07 9.41 -2.00
C LEU A 193 9.92 10.21 -1.38
N GLY A 194 10.14 11.50 -1.16
CA GLY A 194 9.13 12.46 -0.71
C GLY A 194 8.70 12.37 0.76
N ALA A 195 9.00 11.27 1.44
CA ALA A 195 8.71 11.03 2.85
C ALA A 195 9.96 11.15 3.74
N LEU A 196 9.77 11.05 5.06
CA LEU A 196 10.88 11.09 6.02
C LEU A 196 11.59 9.73 6.13
N ASP A 197 12.81 9.74 6.64
CA ASP A 197 13.57 8.56 7.10
C ASP A 197 13.33 8.24 8.58
N LYS A 198 12.48 9.04 9.25
CA LYS A 198 12.14 8.91 10.67
C LYS A 198 10.71 8.39 10.85
N SER A 199 10.41 7.91 12.06
CA SER A 199 9.04 7.49 12.40
C SER A 199 8.08 8.68 12.41
N LEU A 200 6.79 8.42 12.24
CA LEU A 200 5.72 9.43 12.27
C LEU A 200 5.70 10.22 13.58
N CYS A 201 6.29 9.68 14.65
CA CYS A 201 6.41 10.42 15.90
C CYS A 201 7.26 11.68 15.75
N TYR A 202 8.20 11.72 14.80
CA TYR A 202 9.07 12.86 14.57
C TYR A 202 8.31 14.11 14.13
N ASP A 203 7.32 13.96 13.24
CA ASP A 203 6.47 15.04 12.74
C ASP A 203 5.05 15.06 13.36
N CYS A 204 4.84 14.25 14.39
CA CYS A 204 3.56 14.20 15.12
C CYS A 204 3.46 15.38 16.10
N PRO A 205 2.37 16.19 16.05
CA PRO A 205 2.21 17.33 16.95
C PRO A 205 2.03 16.93 18.42
N LEU A 206 1.66 15.67 18.69
CA LEU A 206 1.46 15.15 20.04
C LEU A 206 2.72 14.54 20.64
N ASN A 207 3.86 14.59 19.93
CA ASN A 207 5.09 13.94 20.39
C ASN A 207 5.63 14.53 21.70
N GLU A 208 5.54 15.85 21.86
CA GLU A 208 6.01 16.58 23.06
C GLU A 208 5.18 16.25 24.32
N THR A 209 3.98 15.71 24.14
CA THR A 209 3.08 15.36 25.24
C THR A 209 3.38 13.98 25.84
N LYS A 210 4.30 13.23 25.24
CA LYS A 210 4.66 11.90 25.69
C LYS A 210 5.49 11.97 26.98
N PRO A 211 5.31 11.02 27.90
CA PRO A 211 6.25 10.81 28.99
C PRO A 211 7.62 10.36 28.44
N GLU A 212 8.66 10.50 29.27
CA GLU A 212 10.02 10.03 28.95
C GLU A 212 10.03 8.54 28.58
N LYS A 213 9.24 7.72 29.29
CA LYS A 213 9.00 6.32 28.96
C LYS A 213 7.56 6.12 28.55
N VAL A 214 7.35 5.74 27.29
CA VAL A 214 6.03 5.37 26.78
C VAL A 214 5.70 3.96 27.27
N LEU A 215 4.86 3.90 28.30
CA LEU A 215 4.40 2.68 28.92
C LEU A 215 2.87 2.70 28.96
N ILE A 216 2.24 1.56 28.65
CA ILE A 216 0.79 1.41 28.62
C ILE A 216 0.37 0.26 29.53
N LYS A 217 -0.73 0.48 30.27
CA LYS A 217 -1.37 -0.56 31.10
C LYS A 217 -2.61 -1.14 30.46
N ASP A 218 -3.05 -0.57 29.35
CA ASP A 218 -4.27 -0.98 28.70
C ASP A 218 -4.24 -0.66 27.22
N ILE A 219 -4.97 -1.46 26.45
CA ILE A 219 -5.21 -1.24 25.02
C ILE A 219 -6.71 -1.15 24.81
N LYS A 220 -7.13 -0.05 24.18
CA LYS A 220 -8.53 0.30 23.91
C LYS A 220 -8.75 0.45 22.42
N ARG A 221 -9.94 0.09 21.97
CA ARG A 221 -10.40 0.32 20.60
C ARG A 221 -10.98 1.73 20.50
N PRO A 222 -10.90 2.38 19.32
CA PRO A 222 -11.34 3.76 19.15
C PRO A 222 -12.80 4.04 19.59
N HIS A 223 -13.70 3.05 19.51
CA HIS A 223 -15.09 3.21 19.95
C HIS A 223 -15.31 3.04 21.46
N GLU A 224 -14.30 2.60 22.21
CA GLU A 224 -14.41 2.34 23.65
C GLU A 224 -14.04 3.57 24.50
N VAL A 225 -13.42 4.58 23.89
CA VAL A 225 -12.91 5.75 24.59
C VAL A 225 -13.00 7.00 23.72
N ILE A 226 -13.40 8.12 24.33
CA ILE A 226 -13.25 9.44 23.73
C ILE A 226 -11.85 9.92 24.08
N ALA A 227 -10.96 9.99 23.10
CA ALA A 227 -9.58 10.42 23.31
C ALA A 227 -9.48 11.94 23.51
N ASP A 228 -8.56 12.36 24.37
CA ASP A 228 -8.11 13.74 24.47
C ASP A 228 -7.23 14.05 23.24
N PRO A 229 -7.67 14.91 22.31
CA PRO A 229 -6.92 15.19 21.08
C PRO A 229 -5.63 15.97 21.35
N SER A 230 -5.46 16.53 22.55
CA SER A 230 -4.26 17.29 22.93
C SER A 230 -3.14 16.42 23.48
N LYS A 231 -3.34 15.11 23.65
CA LYS A 231 -2.35 14.18 24.24
C LYS A 231 -2.07 13.00 23.34
N CYS A 232 -0.86 12.45 23.41
CA CYS A 232 -0.48 11.28 22.62
C CYS A 232 -1.50 10.14 22.76
N LEU A 233 -2.15 9.78 21.64
CA LEU A 233 -3.20 8.75 21.62
C LEU A 233 -2.70 7.39 22.12
N LEU A 234 -1.43 7.05 21.86
CA LEU A 234 -0.83 5.81 22.33
C LEU A 234 -0.81 5.73 23.87
N THR A 235 -0.44 6.83 24.53
CA THR A 235 -0.38 6.89 26.01
C THR A 235 -1.76 6.83 26.66
N GLN A 236 -2.82 7.04 25.88
CA GLN A 236 -4.22 6.91 26.32
C GLN A 236 -4.75 5.48 26.12
N GLY A 237 -3.91 4.56 25.61
CA GLY A 237 -4.24 3.16 25.36
C GLY A 237 -4.76 2.89 23.94
N LEU A 238 -4.82 3.87 23.03
CA LEU A 238 -5.19 3.60 21.65
C LEU A 238 -4.02 2.99 20.88
N ALA A 239 -4.26 1.88 20.18
CA ALA A 239 -3.25 1.21 19.37
C ALA A 239 -2.80 2.07 18.16
N CYS A 240 -1.82 2.94 18.39
CA CYS A 240 -1.26 3.85 17.39
C CYS A 240 0.09 3.34 16.87
N LEU A 241 0.17 3.14 15.55
CA LEU A 241 1.36 2.58 14.89
C LEU A 241 2.41 3.63 14.50
N GLY A 242 2.18 4.90 14.83
CA GLY A 242 3.10 5.99 14.50
C GLY A 242 4.58 5.76 14.90
N PRO A 243 4.89 5.12 16.04
CA PRO A 243 6.28 4.82 16.43
C PRO A 243 7.04 3.89 15.48
N VAL A 244 6.33 3.03 14.74
CA VAL A 244 6.92 2.04 13.82
C VAL A 244 6.62 2.33 12.35
N THR A 245 5.91 3.42 12.06
CA THR A 245 5.51 3.84 10.72
C THR A 245 6.39 5.00 10.26
N ARG A 246 6.78 5.01 8.99
CA ARG A 246 7.47 6.14 8.36
C ARG A 246 6.65 7.45 8.45
N GLY A 247 7.31 8.54 8.79
CA GLY A 247 6.74 9.90 8.85
C GLY A 247 6.70 10.61 7.49
N GLY A 248 6.19 11.84 7.49
CA GLY A 248 6.07 12.66 6.28
C GLY A 248 4.63 12.86 5.81
N CYS A 249 3.66 12.11 6.36
CA CYS A 249 2.24 12.32 6.08
C CYS A 249 1.66 13.52 6.84
N GLY A 250 2.44 14.21 7.68
CA GLY A 250 1.98 15.33 8.50
C GLY A 250 1.05 14.92 9.64
N ALA A 251 1.04 13.63 10.00
CA ALA A 251 0.24 13.04 11.08
C ALA A 251 -1.27 13.35 11.00
N LEU A 252 -1.84 13.35 9.79
CA LEU A 252 -3.24 13.74 9.53
C LEU A 252 -4.26 12.96 10.38
N CYS A 253 -4.10 11.63 10.51
CA CYS A 253 -5.00 10.83 11.34
C CYS A 253 -4.99 11.30 12.81
N VAL A 254 -3.79 11.55 13.34
CA VAL A 254 -3.62 11.96 14.74
C VAL A 254 -4.19 13.36 14.99
N LYS A 255 -4.06 14.27 14.02
CA LYS A 255 -4.71 15.59 14.06
C LYS A 255 -6.24 15.49 14.09
N ALA A 256 -6.79 14.43 13.52
CA ALA A 256 -8.22 14.09 13.58
C ALA A 256 -8.58 13.19 14.79
N ALA A 257 -7.73 13.13 15.82
CA ALA A 257 -7.90 12.31 17.02
C ALA A 257 -8.00 10.80 16.77
N MET A 258 -7.47 10.32 15.64
CA MET A 258 -7.44 8.89 15.29
C MET A 258 -6.01 8.34 15.32
N PRO A 259 -5.80 7.12 15.87
CA PRO A 259 -4.48 6.51 15.90
C PRO A 259 -3.96 6.25 14.48
N CYS A 260 -2.65 6.37 14.29
CA CYS A 260 -2.01 5.99 13.03
C CYS A 260 -2.21 4.49 12.77
N THR A 261 -2.58 4.14 11.54
CA THR A 261 -2.83 2.77 11.09
C THR A 261 -1.67 2.14 10.30
N GLY A 262 -0.60 2.89 10.03
CA GLY A 262 0.60 2.32 9.38
C GLY A 262 0.68 2.41 7.86
N CYS A 263 -0.13 3.25 7.20
CA CYS A 263 -0.22 3.25 5.74
C CYS A 263 1.06 3.71 5.00
N PHE A 264 1.97 4.42 5.66
CA PHE A 264 3.25 4.83 5.10
C PHE A 264 4.31 3.72 5.15
N GLY A 265 4.01 2.60 5.81
CA GLY A 265 4.88 1.43 5.82
C GLY A 265 6.13 1.60 6.71
N PRO A 266 7.10 0.69 6.56
CA PRO A 266 8.26 0.57 7.44
C PRO A 266 9.32 1.67 7.24
N LEU A 267 10.17 1.82 8.26
CA LEU A 267 11.47 2.50 8.16
C LEU A 267 12.48 1.60 7.42
N ASP A 268 13.59 2.16 6.93
CA ASP A 268 14.50 1.51 5.98
C ASP A 268 15.07 0.16 6.50
N GLU A 269 15.36 0.05 7.80
CA GLU A 269 15.93 -1.16 8.41
C GLU A 269 14.87 -2.20 8.84
N VAL A 270 13.58 -1.88 8.68
CA VAL A 270 12.49 -2.76 9.14
C VAL A 270 12.07 -3.69 8.01
N ILE A 271 12.49 -4.95 8.13
CA ILE A 271 12.21 -5.99 7.14
C ILE A 271 10.74 -6.47 7.21
N ASP A 272 10.20 -6.63 8.42
CA ASP A 272 8.81 -7.03 8.62
C ASP A 272 8.10 -5.99 9.49
N TYR A 273 7.25 -5.20 8.85
CA TYR A 273 6.50 -4.13 9.50
C TYR A 273 5.62 -4.65 10.65
N GLY A 274 4.87 -5.73 10.43
CA GLY A 274 3.96 -6.25 11.43
C GLY A 274 4.71 -6.92 12.58
N GLY A 275 5.80 -7.63 12.30
CA GLY A 275 6.71 -8.16 13.32
C GLY A 275 7.30 -7.05 14.19
N LYS A 276 7.71 -5.93 13.58
CA LYS A 276 8.22 -4.77 14.32
C LYS A 276 7.12 -4.10 15.15
N ALA A 277 5.90 -4.00 14.64
CA ALA A 277 4.76 -3.48 15.38
C ALA A 277 4.44 -4.34 16.61
N VAL A 278 4.35 -5.66 16.45
CA VAL A 278 4.15 -6.61 17.56
C VAL A 278 5.25 -6.45 18.61
N SER A 279 6.51 -6.45 18.19
CA SER A 279 7.66 -6.25 19.09
C SER A 279 7.57 -4.94 19.86
N TYR A 280 7.17 -3.85 19.19
CA TYR A 280 7.01 -2.55 19.83
C TYR A 280 5.91 -2.58 20.89
N PHE A 281 4.71 -3.10 20.58
CA PHE A 281 3.61 -3.17 21.54
C PHE A 281 3.96 -4.07 22.74
N ALA A 282 4.58 -5.23 22.51
CA ALA A 282 5.03 -6.10 23.60
C ALA A 282 6.04 -5.41 24.54
N SER A 283 6.86 -4.48 24.01
CA SER A 283 7.90 -3.80 24.79
C SER A 283 7.38 -2.63 25.64
N ILE A 284 6.17 -2.13 25.38
CA ILE A 284 5.61 -0.96 26.08
C ILE A 284 4.50 -1.33 27.07
N VAL A 285 4.12 -2.60 27.15
CA VAL A 285 3.15 -3.08 28.16
C VAL A 285 3.82 -3.07 29.53
N ASP A 286 3.24 -2.29 30.46
CA ASP A 286 3.79 -2.03 31.80
C ASP A 286 3.36 -3.07 32.83
N TYR A 287 3.66 -4.33 32.52
CA TYR A 287 3.42 -5.47 33.40
C TYR A 287 4.61 -6.40 33.39
N THR A 288 4.88 -7.01 34.54
CA THR A 288 5.88 -8.09 34.70
C THR A 288 5.24 -9.46 34.87
N ASP A 289 3.93 -9.48 35.14
CA ASP A 289 3.13 -10.69 35.32
C ASP A 289 2.57 -11.16 33.97
N GLU A 290 2.71 -12.46 33.67
CA GLU A 290 2.36 -13.04 32.38
C GLU A 290 0.84 -13.00 32.13
N GLU A 291 0.02 -13.29 33.14
CA GLU A 291 -1.44 -13.29 33.00
C GLU A 291 -1.99 -11.89 32.68
N GLU A 292 -1.46 -10.85 33.34
CA GLU A 292 -1.85 -9.47 33.02
C GLU A 292 -1.35 -9.00 31.64
N ILE A 293 -0.15 -9.43 31.20
CA ILE A 293 0.32 -9.17 29.84
C ILE A 293 -0.62 -9.80 28.80
N GLU A 294 -0.96 -11.08 28.97
CA GLU A 294 -1.88 -11.80 28.08
C GLU A 294 -3.25 -11.14 28.03
N LYS A 295 -3.76 -10.68 29.17
CA LYS A 295 -5.05 -9.99 29.26
C LYS A 295 -5.05 -8.65 28.53
N VAL A 296 -3.95 -7.88 28.57
CA VAL A 296 -3.84 -6.61 27.84
C VAL A 296 -3.68 -6.85 26.34
N LEU A 297 -2.74 -7.72 25.96
CA LEU A 297 -2.48 -8.03 24.54
C LEU A 297 -3.66 -8.76 23.89
N GLY A 298 -4.41 -9.56 24.65
CA GLY A 298 -5.63 -10.26 24.21
C GLY A 298 -6.76 -9.31 23.81
N LYS A 299 -6.69 -8.02 24.16
CA LYS A 299 -7.63 -6.99 23.65
C LYS A 299 -7.39 -6.66 22.18
N ILE A 300 -6.26 -7.05 21.60
CA ILE A 300 -5.98 -6.96 20.17
C ILE A 300 -6.64 -8.15 19.47
N LEU A 301 -7.95 -8.01 19.22
CA LEU A 301 -8.78 -9.10 18.66
C LEU A 301 -8.41 -9.50 17.24
N ASP A 302 -7.87 -8.56 16.45
CA ASP A 302 -7.44 -8.78 15.07
C ASP A 302 -6.01 -8.25 14.86
N PRO A 303 -4.98 -9.02 15.27
CA PRO A 303 -3.59 -8.61 15.09
C PRO A 303 -3.22 -8.48 13.61
N MET A 304 -3.86 -9.23 12.70
CA MET A 304 -3.58 -9.15 11.27
C MET A 304 -4.07 -7.83 10.68
N GLY A 305 -5.33 -7.46 10.95
CA GLY A 305 -5.93 -6.21 10.48
C GLY A 305 -5.41 -4.96 11.19
N ILE A 306 -4.69 -5.09 12.31
CA ILE A 306 -3.98 -3.99 12.97
C ILE A 306 -2.54 -3.89 12.48
N PHE A 307 -1.75 -4.96 12.59
CA PHE A 307 -0.30 -4.90 12.35
C PHE A 307 0.11 -5.13 10.90
N TYR A 308 -0.72 -5.78 10.08
CA TYR A 308 -0.40 -6.12 8.69
C TYR A 308 -1.35 -5.51 7.67
N ARG A 309 -2.20 -4.55 8.07
CA ARG A 309 -3.25 -3.93 7.24
C ARG A 309 -2.77 -3.52 5.84
N TYR A 310 -1.55 -3.01 5.73
CA TYR A 310 -1.00 -2.49 4.49
C TYR A 310 0.22 -3.27 3.97
N SER A 311 0.66 -4.31 4.67
CA SER A 311 1.99 -4.92 4.46
C SER A 311 2.00 -6.44 4.51
N LEU A 312 0.85 -7.11 4.63
CA LEU A 312 0.79 -8.58 4.70
C LEU A 312 1.54 -9.26 3.54
N PRO A 313 1.41 -8.85 2.26
CA PRO A 313 2.14 -9.48 1.17
C PRO A 313 3.65 -9.32 1.23
N ALA A 314 4.15 -8.17 1.70
CA ALA A 314 5.58 -7.91 1.87
C ALA A 314 6.18 -8.52 3.16
N SER A 315 5.34 -8.94 4.11
CA SER A 315 5.80 -9.59 5.34
C SER A 315 6.55 -10.89 5.10
N ARG A 316 7.28 -11.37 6.11
CA ARG A 316 7.89 -12.70 6.12
C ARG A 316 6.85 -13.83 6.01
N LEU A 317 5.63 -13.59 6.48
CA LEU A 317 4.52 -14.54 6.41
C LEU A 317 3.89 -14.59 5.01
N ARG A 318 3.84 -13.47 4.29
CA ARG A 318 3.19 -13.28 2.97
C ARG A 318 1.69 -13.61 2.92
N GLY A 319 1.09 -14.04 4.03
CA GLY A 319 -0.31 -14.47 4.16
C GLY A 319 -0.44 -15.76 4.94
N LYS A 320 -1.66 -16.33 4.97
CA LYS A 320 -1.93 -17.60 5.65
C LYS A 320 -1.21 -18.74 4.92
N ILE A 321 -0.47 -19.57 5.66
CA ILE A 321 0.10 -20.82 5.13
C ILE A 321 -0.92 -21.92 5.43
N THR A 322 -1.48 -22.52 4.40
CA THR A 322 -2.25 -23.76 4.55
C THR A 322 -1.25 -24.90 4.66
N VAL A 323 -0.92 -25.31 5.89
CA VAL A 323 -0.17 -26.55 6.09
C VAL A 323 -1.13 -27.68 5.70
N ALA A 324 -0.81 -28.42 4.64
CA ALA A 324 -1.55 -29.64 4.35
C ALA A 324 -1.45 -30.55 5.57
N GLU A 325 -2.60 -30.97 6.12
CA GLU A 325 -2.63 -31.99 7.15
C GLU A 325 -1.85 -33.21 6.63
N LYS A 326 -0.81 -33.62 7.37
CA LYS A 326 -0.01 -34.79 7.05
C LYS A 326 -0.77 -36.07 7.36
#